data_AF-A0A8S3HC17-F1
#
_entry.id   AF-A0A8S3HC17-F1
#
_cell.length_a   1.000
_cell.length_b   1.000
_cell.length_c   1.000
_cell.angle_alpha   90.00
_cell.angle_beta   90.00
_cell.angle_gamma   90.00
#
_symmetry.space_group_name_H-M   'P 1'
#
loop_
_entity.id
_entity.type
_entity.pdbx_description
1 polymer ?
#
loop_
_entity_poly.entity_id
_entity_poly.type
_entity_poly.pdbx_seq_one_letter_code
_entity_poly.pdbx_strand_id
1 'polypeptide(L)'
;VHDNVELREYAIKSIAAICRLQKPPRIYVEKPLGEILQHNGQSSVTIINDAYHPGDRMDNAWLTIDGYIPPTTQSEWEQTCFLDKSFHGYYTWPKMIKYSINKRERYSQNNMPEQAAILYNRFIDKNFVKRMTQFMILDHDNVDGQTEFDTIRFAAFKGLFRNFGLAFIDNFMEQLYMLIHEKTKEKQNGSHRVAAEIVAGIIRGSKYWTIEMVEKISCAIQLKKRIFLKILNLA
;
A
#
# COMPACT_ATOMS: atom_id res chain seq x y z
N VAL A 1 -12.57 -10.46 19.39
CA VAL A 1 -11.15 -10.19 19.70
C VAL A 1 -10.87 -10.86 21.02
N HIS A 2 -9.79 -11.62 21.12
CA HIS A 2 -9.45 -12.39 22.32
C HIS A 2 -8.79 -11.48 23.37
N ASP A 3 -8.99 -11.74 24.67
CA ASP A 3 -8.52 -10.86 25.75
C ASP A 3 -7.05 -11.15 26.17
N ASN A 4 -6.55 -12.36 25.91
CA ASN A 4 -5.12 -12.70 26.02
C ASN A 4 -4.29 -12.10 24.86
N VAL A 5 -3.18 -11.41 25.19
CA VAL A 5 -2.29 -10.71 24.25
C VAL A 5 -1.53 -11.66 23.31
N GLU A 6 -1.00 -12.78 23.82
CA GLU A 6 -0.25 -13.75 23.02
C GLU A 6 -1.13 -14.33 21.90
N LEU A 7 -2.39 -14.66 22.25
CA LEU A 7 -3.35 -15.15 21.26
C LEU A 7 -3.69 -14.09 20.20
N ARG A 8 -3.70 -12.80 20.55
CA ARG A 8 -3.85 -11.72 19.56
C ARG A 8 -2.63 -11.64 18.64
N GLU A 9 -1.42 -11.75 19.17
CA GLU A 9 -0.20 -11.75 18.35
C GLU A 9 -0.19 -12.91 17.34
N TYR A 10 -0.52 -14.13 17.79
CA TYR A 10 -0.66 -15.29 16.91
C TYR A 10 -1.77 -15.09 15.86
N ALA A 11 -2.90 -14.48 16.25
CA ALA A 11 -3.97 -14.16 15.33
C ALA A 11 -3.53 -13.16 14.24
N ILE A 12 -2.77 -12.11 14.59
CA ILE A 12 -2.24 -11.15 13.61
C ILE A 12 -1.25 -11.81 12.66
N LYS A 13 -0.34 -12.65 13.16
CA LYS A 13 0.56 -13.46 12.32
C LYS A 13 -0.24 -14.34 11.35
N SER A 14 -1.30 -14.96 11.84
CA SER A 14 -2.19 -15.82 11.03
C SER A 14 -2.94 -15.02 9.96
N ILE A 15 -3.47 -13.83 10.27
CA ILE A 15 -4.11 -12.94 9.29
C ILE A 15 -3.12 -12.53 8.20
N ALA A 16 -1.90 -12.16 8.57
CA ALA A 16 -0.86 -11.80 7.61
C ALA A 16 -0.49 -12.98 6.70
N ALA A 17 -0.42 -14.20 7.25
CA ALA A 17 -0.16 -15.42 6.51
C ALA A 17 -1.31 -15.77 5.55
N ILE A 18 -2.57 -15.78 6.02
CA ILE A 18 -3.75 -16.03 5.18
C ILE A 18 -3.80 -15.02 4.04
N CYS A 19 -3.62 -13.73 4.31
CA CYS A 19 -3.59 -12.71 3.26
C CYS A 19 -2.49 -12.97 2.22
N ARG A 20 -1.34 -13.52 2.64
CA ARG A 20 -0.21 -13.85 1.76
C ARG A 20 -0.48 -15.10 0.92
N LEU A 21 -1.10 -16.12 1.50
CA LEU A 21 -1.48 -17.34 0.78
C LEU A 21 -2.61 -17.06 -0.22
N GLN A 22 -3.59 -16.25 0.20
CA GLN A 22 -4.76 -15.88 -0.61
C GLN A 22 -4.51 -14.64 -1.47
N LYS A 23 -3.30 -14.43 -1.96
CA LYS A 23 -2.95 -13.24 -2.75
C LYS A 23 -3.63 -13.37 -4.14
N PRO A 24 -4.51 -12.44 -4.57
CA PRO A 24 -5.08 -12.51 -5.92
C PRO A 24 -3.98 -12.58 -6.99
N PRO A 25 -4.15 -13.15 -8.18
CA PRO A 25 -3.08 -13.16 -9.18
C PRO A 25 -2.68 -11.73 -9.61
N ARG A 26 -1.51 -11.59 -10.24
CA ARG A 26 -1.08 -10.35 -10.90
C ARG A 26 -0.92 -10.65 -12.37
N ILE A 27 -1.35 -9.71 -13.21
CA ILE A 27 -1.11 -9.78 -14.65
C ILE A 27 0.17 -8.99 -14.92
N TYR A 28 1.08 -9.61 -15.66
CA TYR A 28 2.36 -9.04 -16.06
C TYR A 28 2.36 -8.76 -17.55
N VAL A 29 3.07 -7.70 -17.91
CA VAL A 29 3.37 -7.33 -19.29
C VAL A 29 4.88 -7.25 -19.41
N GLU A 30 5.38 -7.64 -20.57
CA GLU A 30 6.79 -7.62 -20.90
C GLU A 30 6.96 -6.92 -22.24
N LYS A 31 7.70 -5.81 -22.24
CA LYS A 31 7.91 -4.95 -23.42
C LYS A 31 9.36 -4.51 -23.53
N PRO A 32 9.90 -4.32 -24.74
CA PRO A 32 11.18 -3.64 -24.92
C PRO A 32 11.04 -2.16 -24.54
N LEU A 33 12.17 -1.52 -24.20
CA LEU A 33 12.19 -0.09 -23.81
C LEU A 33 11.56 0.80 -24.88
N GLY A 34 11.85 0.55 -26.16
CA GLY A 34 11.33 1.37 -27.27
C GLY A 34 9.80 1.47 -27.30
N GLU A 35 9.09 0.38 -27.03
CA GLU A 35 7.62 0.37 -26.98
C GLU A 35 7.08 1.17 -25.78
N ILE A 36 7.79 1.16 -24.65
CA ILE A 36 7.41 1.93 -23.45
C ILE A 36 7.59 3.43 -23.71
N LEU A 37 8.73 3.83 -24.30
CA LEU A 37 9.01 5.22 -24.64
C LEU A 37 8.01 5.77 -25.67
N GLN A 38 7.69 4.98 -26.71
CA GLN A 38 6.67 5.37 -27.70
C GLN A 38 5.31 5.61 -27.07
N HIS A 39 4.88 4.76 -26.13
CA HIS A 39 3.63 4.94 -25.40
C HIS A 39 3.64 6.20 -24.53
N ASN A 40 4.80 6.56 -23.95
CA ASN A 40 4.99 7.80 -23.20
C ASN A 40 5.14 9.06 -24.10
N GLY A 41 4.98 8.94 -25.43
CA GLY A 41 5.16 10.05 -26.36
C GLY A 41 6.61 10.50 -26.52
N GLN A 42 7.58 9.69 -26.10
CA GLN A 42 9.00 9.93 -26.27
C GLN A 42 9.46 9.29 -27.58
N SER A 43 10.08 10.09 -28.46
CA SER A 43 10.73 9.56 -29.67
C SER A 43 11.70 8.47 -29.28
N SER A 44 11.73 7.35 -30.02
CA SER A 44 12.66 6.24 -29.82
C SER A 44 14.07 6.80 -29.65
N VAL A 45 14.55 6.86 -28.40
CA VAL A 45 15.93 7.26 -28.14
C VAL A 45 16.77 6.16 -28.76
N THR A 46 17.48 6.48 -29.84
CA THR A 46 18.53 5.61 -30.36
C THR A 46 19.42 5.33 -29.15
N ILE A 47 19.50 4.09 -28.67
CA ILE A 47 20.42 3.74 -27.59
C ILE A 47 21.81 3.98 -28.17
N ILE A 48 22.37 5.16 -27.90
CA ILE A 48 23.62 5.61 -28.49
C ILE A 48 24.73 4.82 -27.80
N ASN A 49 25.22 3.80 -28.51
CA ASN A 49 26.44 3.03 -28.26
C ASN A 49 26.46 2.11 -27.02
N ASP A 50 27.14 0.97 -27.18
CA ASP A 50 27.42 -0.10 -26.20
C ASP A 50 28.23 0.34 -24.96
N ALA A 51 28.34 1.65 -24.69
CA ALA A 51 29.02 2.17 -23.52
C ALA A 51 28.05 2.27 -22.34
N TYR A 52 28.39 1.63 -21.23
CA TYR A 52 27.60 1.69 -20.00
C TYR A 52 27.69 3.08 -19.38
N HIS A 53 26.57 3.80 -19.36
CA HIS A 53 26.46 5.15 -18.80
C HIS A 53 25.54 5.16 -17.58
N PRO A 54 26.02 4.84 -16.37
CA PRO A 54 25.19 4.88 -15.19
C PRO A 54 24.73 6.30 -14.84
N GLY A 55 23.55 6.42 -14.22
CA GLY A 55 23.02 7.69 -13.71
C GLY A 55 21.80 8.19 -14.49
N ASP A 56 21.53 9.49 -14.36
CA ASP A 56 20.40 10.14 -14.99
C ASP A 56 20.64 10.36 -16.49
N ARG A 57 19.72 9.89 -17.31
CA ARG A 57 19.81 9.88 -18.77
C ARG A 57 18.46 10.19 -19.40
N MET A 58 18.47 10.62 -20.66
CA MET A 58 17.22 10.97 -21.36
C MET A 58 16.25 9.79 -21.46
N ASP A 59 16.75 8.56 -21.63
CA ASP A 59 15.96 7.33 -21.77
C ASP A 59 15.37 6.84 -20.44
N ASN A 60 15.87 7.30 -19.29
CA ASN A 60 15.35 6.97 -17.95
C ASN A 60 14.73 8.18 -17.22
N ALA A 61 14.75 9.38 -17.81
CA ALA A 61 14.23 10.60 -17.20
C ALA A 61 12.75 10.46 -16.79
N TRP A 62 11.95 9.69 -17.51
CA TRP A 62 10.54 9.43 -17.19
C TRP A 62 10.32 8.65 -15.88
N LEU A 63 11.38 8.03 -15.33
CA LEU A 63 11.36 7.37 -14.02
C LEU A 63 11.63 8.33 -12.85
N THR A 64 12.18 9.51 -13.11
CA THR A 64 12.51 10.48 -12.06
C THR A 64 11.25 11.22 -11.63
N ILE A 65 11.27 11.83 -10.44
CA ILE A 65 10.14 12.61 -9.93
C ILE A 65 9.83 13.79 -10.87
N ASP A 66 10.86 14.45 -11.39
CA ASP A 66 10.71 15.63 -12.24
C ASP A 66 10.23 15.28 -13.67
N GLY A 67 10.61 14.10 -14.18
CA GLY A 67 10.17 13.63 -15.49
C GLY A 67 8.87 12.81 -15.46
N TYR A 68 8.31 12.55 -14.28
CA TYR A 68 7.08 11.77 -14.14
C TYR A 68 5.85 12.60 -14.50
N ILE A 69 5.11 12.13 -15.50
CA ILE A 69 3.81 12.68 -15.87
C ILE A 69 2.72 11.74 -15.35
N PRO A 70 1.89 12.17 -14.38
CA PRO A 70 0.86 11.31 -13.82
C PRO A 70 -0.23 11.02 -14.86
N PRO A 71 -0.66 9.76 -15.03
CA PRO A 71 -1.82 9.44 -15.85
C PRO A 71 -3.08 10.08 -15.26
N THR A 72 -3.95 10.58 -16.13
CA THR A 72 -5.18 11.30 -15.75
C THR A 72 -6.44 10.50 -16.04
N THR A 73 -6.35 9.47 -16.89
CA THR A 73 -7.47 8.58 -17.21
C THR A 73 -7.20 7.16 -16.74
N GLN A 74 -8.28 6.37 -16.55
CA GLN A 74 -8.16 4.95 -16.21
C GLN A 74 -7.40 4.16 -17.29
N SER A 75 -7.59 4.50 -18.58
CA SER A 75 -6.88 3.84 -19.67
C SER A 75 -5.38 4.13 -19.62
N GLU A 76 -4.99 5.39 -19.38
CA GLU A 76 -3.58 5.76 -19.20
C GLU A 76 -2.99 5.01 -18.00
N TRP A 77 -3.67 5.05 -16.85
CA TRP A 77 -3.22 4.39 -15.61
C TRP A 77 -2.97 2.89 -15.77
N GLU A 78 -3.86 2.18 -16.48
CA GLU A 78 -3.72 0.74 -16.73
C GLU A 78 -2.53 0.42 -17.66
N GLN A 79 -2.20 1.34 -18.58
CA GLN A 79 -1.12 1.17 -19.56
C GLN A 79 0.23 1.70 -19.05
N THR A 80 0.23 2.61 -18.07
CA THR A 80 1.45 3.18 -17.48
C THR A 80 2.36 2.10 -16.92
N CYS A 81 3.63 2.15 -17.33
CA CYS A 81 4.68 1.29 -16.78
C CYS A 81 5.18 1.86 -15.44
N PHE A 82 4.68 1.34 -14.31
CA PHE A 82 5.28 1.65 -13.01
C PHE A 82 6.38 0.65 -12.66
N LEU A 83 7.64 1.08 -12.81
CA LEU A 83 8.80 0.31 -12.36
C LEU A 83 9.02 0.49 -10.86
N ASP A 84 8.82 -0.58 -10.10
CA ASP A 84 8.92 -0.57 -8.64
C ASP A 84 10.34 -0.80 -8.11
N LYS A 85 11.25 -1.20 -9.00
CA LYS A 85 12.63 -1.52 -8.68
C LYS A 85 13.50 -0.37 -9.15
N SER A 86 14.14 0.30 -8.20
CA SER A 86 14.97 1.50 -8.41
C SER A 86 16.22 1.28 -9.26
N PHE A 87 16.60 0.04 -9.57
CA PHE A 87 17.79 -0.26 -10.35
C PHE A 87 17.54 -0.31 -11.87
N HIS A 88 16.29 -0.43 -12.34
CA HIS A 88 16.03 -0.54 -13.78
C HIS A 88 16.38 0.77 -14.47
N GLY A 89 17.17 0.66 -15.54
CA GLY A 89 17.60 1.84 -16.29
C GLY A 89 18.60 2.70 -15.54
N TYR A 90 19.09 2.33 -14.35
CA TYR A 90 20.15 3.11 -13.70
C TYR A 90 21.50 2.86 -14.40
N TYR A 91 21.93 1.61 -14.52
CA TYR A 91 23.18 1.24 -15.19
C TYR A 91 22.97 0.90 -16.67
N THR A 92 22.03 0.01 -16.94
CA THR A 92 21.59 -0.39 -18.28
C THR A 92 20.16 -0.92 -18.21
N TRP A 93 19.49 -1.03 -19.36
CA TRP A 93 18.16 -1.62 -19.46
C TRP A 93 18.25 -3.12 -19.77
N PRO A 94 17.35 -3.94 -19.20
CA PRO A 94 17.18 -5.30 -19.69
C PRO A 94 16.62 -5.29 -21.11
N LYS A 95 16.86 -6.36 -21.88
CA LYS A 95 16.29 -6.53 -23.24
C LYS A 95 14.77 -6.39 -23.24
N MET A 96 14.15 -6.94 -22.22
CA MET A 96 12.72 -6.88 -21.97
C MET A 96 12.45 -6.41 -20.55
N ILE A 97 11.54 -5.46 -20.41
CA ILE A 97 11.14 -4.88 -19.14
C ILE A 97 9.82 -5.52 -18.72
N LYS A 98 9.87 -6.29 -17.63
CA LYS A 98 8.71 -6.96 -17.05
C LYS A 98 8.12 -6.12 -15.93
N TYR A 99 6.86 -5.72 -16.07
CA TYR A 99 6.11 -4.95 -15.07
C TYR A 99 4.70 -5.50 -14.90
N SER A 100 4.02 -5.10 -13.82
CA SER A 100 2.64 -5.50 -13.53
C SER A 100 1.70 -4.41 -13.97
N ILE A 101 0.56 -4.78 -14.56
CA ILE A 101 -0.49 -3.80 -14.88
C ILE A 101 -1.18 -3.31 -13.60
N ASN A 102 -1.74 -2.10 -13.65
CA ASN A 102 -2.36 -1.43 -12.50
C ASN A 102 -3.86 -1.72 -12.38
N LYS A 103 -4.25 -2.95 -12.71
CA LYS A 103 -5.64 -3.44 -12.71
C LYS A 103 -5.74 -4.82 -12.06
N ARG A 104 -5.15 -4.96 -10.87
CA ARG A 104 -5.18 -6.24 -10.20
C ARG A 104 -6.59 -6.53 -9.68
N GLU A 105 -7.13 -7.68 -10.07
CA GLU A 105 -8.37 -8.19 -9.50
C GLU A 105 -8.26 -8.39 -7.98
N ARG A 106 -9.41 -8.25 -7.31
CA ARG A 106 -9.57 -8.30 -5.86
C ARG A 106 -10.76 -9.17 -5.52
N TYR A 107 -10.79 -9.64 -4.28
CA TYR A 107 -11.93 -10.38 -3.80
C TYR A 107 -13.12 -9.44 -3.57
N SER A 108 -14.22 -9.75 -4.26
CA SER A 108 -15.57 -9.32 -3.98
C SER A 108 -16.31 -10.46 -3.26
N GLN A 109 -17.57 -10.23 -2.86
CA GLN A 109 -18.39 -11.28 -2.26
C GLN A 109 -18.59 -12.50 -3.20
N ASN A 110 -18.43 -12.32 -4.51
CA ASN A 110 -18.78 -13.34 -5.50
C ASN A 110 -17.60 -14.23 -5.95
N ASN A 111 -16.35 -13.83 -5.72
CA ASN A 111 -15.16 -14.52 -6.25
C ASN A 111 -14.14 -14.89 -5.16
N MET A 112 -14.55 -14.86 -3.90
CA MET A 112 -13.67 -15.01 -2.74
C MET A 112 -13.56 -16.46 -2.28
N PRO A 113 -12.35 -17.01 -2.08
CA PRO A 113 -12.17 -18.33 -1.51
C PRO A 113 -12.58 -18.35 -0.03
N GLU A 114 -12.96 -19.51 0.48
CA GLU A 114 -13.46 -19.71 1.85
C GLU A 114 -12.53 -19.08 2.91
N GLN A 115 -11.22 -19.25 2.78
CA GLN A 115 -10.24 -18.71 3.73
C GLN A 115 -10.21 -17.18 3.74
N ALA A 116 -10.46 -16.56 2.58
CA ALA A 116 -10.59 -15.10 2.49
C ALA A 116 -11.96 -14.62 2.99
N ALA A 117 -13.02 -15.43 2.83
CA ALA A 117 -14.36 -15.12 3.34
C ALA A 117 -14.39 -15.00 4.87
N ILE A 118 -13.62 -15.84 5.58
CA ILE A 118 -13.44 -15.72 7.03
C ILE A 118 -12.94 -14.32 7.43
N LEU A 119 -11.94 -13.80 6.70
CA LEU A 119 -11.42 -12.46 6.95
C LEU A 119 -12.46 -11.41 6.58
N TYR A 120 -13.10 -11.53 5.42
CA TYR A 120 -14.09 -10.56 4.97
C TYR A 120 -15.26 -10.39 5.95
N ASN A 121 -15.87 -11.51 6.35
CA ASN A 121 -16.98 -11.52 7.28
C ASN A 121 -16.61 -10.92 8.64
N ARG A 122 -15.33 -10.97 9.01
CA ARG A 122 -14.85 -10.43 10.27
C ARG A 122 -14.49 -8.94 10.20
N PHE A 123 -13.86 -8.50 9.11
CA PHE A 123 -13.42 -7.11 8.96
C PHE A 123 -14.51 -6.16 8.43
N ILE A 124 -15.60 -6.69 7.87
CA ILE A 124 -16.79 -5.89 7.55
C ILE A 124 -17.51 -5.41 8.82
N ASP A 125 -17.41 -6.14 9.92
CA ASP A 125 -17.94 -5.75 11.22
C ASP A 125 -17.11 -4.60 11.84
N LYS A 126 -17.68 -3.40 11.81
CA LYS A 126 -17.11 -2.18 12.39
C LYS A 126 -16.79 -2.33 13.88
N ASN A 127 -17.58 -3.07 14.65
CA ASN A 127 -17.33 -3.27 16.08
C ASN A 127 -16.11 -4.16 16.31
N PHE A 128 -15.93 -5.16 15.45
CA PHE A 128 -14.71 -5.97 15.48
C PHE A 128 -13.47 -5.12 15.19
N VAL A 129 -13.49 -4.30 14.13
CA VAL A 129 -12.36 -3.42 13.76
C VAL A 129 -12.05 -2.46 14.90
N LYS A 130 -13.07 -1.81 15.49
CA LYS A 130 -12.92 -0.92 16.65
C LYS A 130 -12.31 -1.63 17.86
N ARG A 131 -12.81 -2.81 18.23
CA ARG A 131 -12.27 -3.56 19.38
C ARG A 131 -10.84 -4.02 19.11
N MET A 132 -10.53 -4.42 17.88
CA MET A 132 -9.18 -4.83 17.47
C MET A 132 -8.20 -3.68 17.61
N THR A 133 -8.51 -2.50 17.06
CA THR A 133 -7.61 -1.34 17.14
C THR A 133 -7.41 -0.90 18.58
N GLN A 134 -8.44 -0.94 19.42
CA GLN A 134 -8.32 -0.64 20.85
C GLN A 134 -7.33 -1.56 21.57
N PHE A 135 -7.39 -2.87 21.33
CA PHE A 135 -6.40 -3.78 21.89
C PHE A 135 -5.01 -3.55 21.33
N MET A 136 -4.87 -3.28 20.04
CA MET A 136 -3.56 -2.98 19.43
C MET A 136 -2.87 -1.74 20.03
N ILE A 137 -3.64 -0.76 20.54
CA ILE A 137 -3.07 0.39 21.26
C ILE A 137 -2.43 -0.07 22.57
N LEU A 138 -3.09 -0.97 23.30
CA LEU A 138 -2.66 -1.50 24.60
C LEU A 138 -1.55 -2.56 24.46
N ASP A 139 -1.55 -3.29 23.35
CA ASP A 139 -0.55 -4.30 23.05
C ASP A 139 0.78 -3.62 22.74
N HIS A 140 1.84 -3.99 23.46
CA HIS A 140 3.20 -3.43 23.38
C HIS A 140 3.35 -2.00 23.92
N ASP A 141 3.05 -1.82 25.21
CA ASP A 141 3.92 -0.98 26.03
C ASP A 141 5.17 -1.83 26.34
N ASN A 142 6.27 -1.59 25.64
CA ASN A 142 7.55 -2.16 26.07
C ASN A 142 7.81 -1.69 27.51
N VAL A 143 8.49 -2.51 28.31
CA VAL A 143 8.81 -2.21 29.72
C VAL A 143 9.53 -0.85 29.86
N ASP A 144 10.16 -0.38 28.78
CA ASP A 144 10.91 0.89 28.69
C ASP A 144 10.10 2.06 28.07
N GLY A 145 8.80 1.90 27.82
CA GLY A 145 7.93 2.95 27.28
C GLY A 145 8.16 3.31 25.80
N GLN A 146 9.02 2.59 25.08
CA GLN A 146 9.24 2.78 23.65
C GLN A 146 8.21 1.99 22.82
N THR A 147 7.33 2.72 22.12
CA THR A 147 6.40 2.13 21.14
C THR A 147 7.05 2.04 19.77
N GLU A 148 7.44 0.83 19.35
CA GLU A 148 7.99 0.58 18.01
C GLU A 148 6.92 0.20 16.98
N PHE A 149 7.19 0.44 15.70
CA PHE A 149 6.32 0.06 14.61
C PHE A 149 6.29 -1.46 14.41
N ASP A 150 5.10 -2.08 14.52
CA ASP A 150 4.95 -3.53 14.35
C ASP A 150 4.85 -3.92 12.87
N THR A 151 5.92 -4.54 12.37
CA THR A 151 6.03 -4.98 10.98
C THR A 151 5.03 -6.08 10.60
N ILE A 152 4.55 -6.88 11.57
CA ILE A 152 3.59 -7.96 11.35
C ILE A 152 2.18 -7.38 11.23
N ARG A 153 1.80 -6.43 12.08
CA ARG A 153 0.53 -5.67 11.95
C ARG A 153 0.48 -4.95 10.62
N PHE A 154 1.55 -4.23 10.27
CA PHE A 154 1.69 -3.64 8.95
C PHE A 154 1.51 -4.68 7.82
N ALA A 155 2.14 -5.85 7.93
CA ALA A 155 2.00 -6.90 6.92
C ALA A 155 0.56 -7.44 6.81
N ALA A 156 -0.16 -7.54 7.93
CA ALA A 156 -1.57 -7.89 7.97
C ALA A 156 -2.43 -6.85 7.25
N PHE A 157 -2.31 -5.56 7.62
CA PHE A 157 -3.05 -4.47 6.96
C PHE A 157 -2.73 -4.38 5.46
N LYS A 158 -1.44 -4.44 5.11
CA LYS A 158 -1.00 -4.51 3.69
C LYS A 158 -1.68 -5.66 2.96
N GLY A 159 -1.78 -6.82 3.61
CA GLY A 159 -2.47 -7.99 3.08
C GLY A 159 -3.95 -7.77 2.83
N LEU A 160 -4.65 -7.21 3.83
CA LEU A 160 -6.08 -6.92 3.77
C LEU A 160 -6.42 -5.97 2.62
N PHE A 161 -5.80 -4.80 2.57
CA PHE A 161 -6.07 -3.82 1.51
C PHE A 161 -5.61 -4.31 0.13
N ARG A 162 -4.55 -5.12 0.06
CA ARG A 162 -4.11 -5.77 -1.19
C ARG A 162 -5.11 -6.80 -1.71
N ASN A 163 -5.82 -7.50 -0.84
CA ASN A 163 -6.71 -8.59 -1.26
C ASN A 163 -8.16 -8.11 -1.45
N PHE A 164 -8.65 -7.21 -0.59
CA PHE A 164 -10.05 -6.77 -0.55
C PHE A 164 -10.27 -5.34 -1.03
N GLY A 165 -9.20 -4.58 -1.30
CA GLY A 165 -9.31 -3.22 -1.83
C GLY A 165 -9.99 -2.27 -0.85
N LEU A 166 -11.06 -1.62 -1.31
CA LEU A 166 -11.83 -0.63 -0.56
C LEU A 166 -12.85 -1.24 0.41
N ALA A 167 -13.05 -2.56 0.44
CA ALA A 167 -14.17 -3.20 1.16
C ALA A 167 -14.31 -2.78 2.64
N PHE A 168 -13.20 -2.49 3.32
CA PHE A 168 -13.19 -2.10 4.73
C PHE A 168 -12.72 -0.67 4.96
N ILE A 169 -12.54 0.12 3.90
CA ILE A 169 -11.86 1.42 4.00
C ILE A 169 -12.62 2.36 4.94
N ASP A 170 -13.94 2.38 4.87
CA ASP A 170 -14.77 3.28 5.68
C ASP A 170 -14.66 2.93 7.18
N ASN A 171 -14.68 1.64 7.51
CA ASN A 171 -14.45 1.14 8.88
C ASN A 171 -13.09 1.61 9.42
N PHE A 172 -12.02 1.49 8.61
CA PHE A 172 -10.68 1.91 9.01
C PHE A 172 -10.51 3.44 9.04
N MET A 173 -11.15 4.19 8.15
CA MET A 173 -11.07 5.66 8.12
C MET A 173 -11.69 6.31 9.36
N GLU A 174 -12.73 5.71 9.91
CA GLU A 174 -13.30 6.12 11.19
C GLU A 174 -12.34 5.84 12.35
N GLN A 175 -11.74 4.64 12.40
CA GLN A 175 -10.76 4.33 13.45
C GLN A 175 -9.52 5.23 13.35
N LEU A 176 -9.00 5.46 12.15
CA LEU A 176 -7.89 6.38 11.91
C LEU A 176 -8.20 7.78 12.45
N TYR A 177 -9.41 8.30 12.18
CA TYR A 177 -9.81 9.60 12.72
C TYR A 177 -9.69 9.65 14.24
N MET A 178 -10.20 8.63 14.94
CA MET A 178 -10.13 8.54 16.39
C MET A 178 -8.68 8.42 16.90
N LEU A 179 -7.89 7.51 16.31
CA LEU A 179 -6.51 7.25 16.70
C LEU A 179 -5.63 8.51 16.61
N ILE A 180 -5.84 9.33 15.58
CA ILE A 180 -5.00 10.51 15.34
C ILE A 180 -5.43 11.69 16.22
N HIS A 181 -6.70 11.76 16.59
CA HIS A 181 -7.23 12.79 17.49
C HIS A 181 -7.16 12.38 18.96
N GLU A 182 -6.50 11.27 19.29
CA GLU A 182 -6.27 10.86 20.67
C GLU A 182 -5.41 11.92 21.39
N LYS A 183 -5.90 12.37 22.55
CA LYS A 183 -5.31 13.43 23.38
C LYS A 183 -4.83 12.92 24.73
N THR A 184 -5.27 11.73 25.13
CA THR A 184 -4.86 11.09 26.39
C THR A 184 -3.40 10.65 26.25
N LYS A 185 -2.51 11.23 27.08
CA LYS A 185 -1.05 11.04 26.98
C LYS A 185 -0.67 9.56 27.01
N GLU A 186 -1.34 8.78 27.86
CA GLU A 186 -1.08 7.36 28.06
C GLU A 186 -1.39 6.52 26.81
N LYS A 187 -2.31 6.97 25.96
CA LYS A 187 -2.75 6.24 24.75
C LYS A 187 -2.25 6.85 23.45
N GLN A 188 -1.75 8.08 23.50
CA GLN A 188 -1.41 8.85 22.30
C GLN A 188 -0.34 8.14 21.46
N ASN A 189 0.77 7.70 22.07
CA ASN A 189 1.86 7.03 21.37
C ASN A 189 1.39 5.72 20.71
N GLY A 190 0.70 4.86 21.46
CA GLY A 190 0.12 3.62 20.93
C GLY A 190 -0.89 3.88 19.82
N SER A 191 -1.70 4.93 19.94
CA SER A 191 -2.70 5.30 18.93
C SER A 191 -2.06 5.79 17.64
N HIS A 192 -1.05 6.65 17.72
CA HIS A 192 -0.31 7.15 16.55
C HIS A 192 0.49 6.04 15.87
N ARG A 193 1.10 5.13 16.65
CA ARG A 193 1.73 3.91 16.12
C ARG A 193 0.74 3.08 15.31
N VAL A 194 -0.39 2.70 15.91
CA VAL A 194 -1.41 1.87 15.22
C VAL A 194 -1.95 2.58 13.99
N ALA A 195 -2.15 3.91 14.05
CA ALA A 195 -2.53 4.70 12.89
C ALA A 195 -1.49 4.62 11.77
N ALA A 196 -0.20 4.75 12.10
CA ALA A 196 0.89 4.63 11.14
C ALA A 196 0.94 3.24 10.50
N GLU A 197 0.75 2.17 11.27
CA GLU A 197 0.70 0.77 10.77
C GLU A 197 -0.45 0.55 9.77
N ILE A 198 -1.64 1.06 10.09
CA ILE A 198 -2.82 0.98 9.22
C ILE A 198 -2.57 1.77 7.93
N VAL A 199 -2.12 3.03 8.04
CA VAL A 199 -1.87 3.91 6.88
C VAL A 199 -0.77 3.33 5.99
N ALA A 200 0.33 2.85 6.56
CA ALA A 200 1.38 2.17 5.80
C ALA A 200 0.82 0.91 5.10
N GLY A 201 -0.05 0.15 5.78
CA GLY A 201 -0.76 -0.98 5.21
C GLY A 201 -1.64 -0.60 4.01
N ILE A 202 -2.40 0.48 4.12
CA ILE A 202 -3.24 1.04 3.04
C ILE A 202 -2.36 1.41 1.84
N ILE A 203 -1.35 2.25 2.04
CA ILE A 203 -0.47 2.77 0.98
C ILE A 203 0.28 1.61 0.28
N ARG A 204 0.82 0.66 1.05
CA ARG A 204 1.55 -0.48 0.46
C ARG A 204 0.61 -1.53 -0.12
N GLY A 205 -0.62 -1.60 0.34
CA GLY A 205 -1.70 -2.43 -0.20
C GLY A 205 -2.29 -1.86 -1.49
N SER A 206 -2.18 -0.54 -1.70
CA SER A 206 -2.75 0.18 -2.84
C SER A 206 -1.93 0.15 -4.13
N LYS A 207 -0.75 -0.48 -4.11
CA LYS A 207 0.21 -0.49 -5.23
C LYS A 207 -0.36 -0.83 -6.63
N TYR A 208 -1.36 -1.70 -6.71
CA TYR A 208 -1.97 -2.13 -7.98
C TYR A 208 -3.48 -1.91 -7.98
N TRP A 209 -3.90 -0.77 -7.43
CA TRP A 209 -5.29 -0.31 -7.44
C TRP A 209 -5.58 0.43 -8.74
N THR A 210 -6.86 0.57 -9.08
CA THR A 210 -7.29 1.46 -10.18
C THR A 210 -7.14 2.92 -9.77
N ILE A 211 -7.16 3.84 -10.75
CA ILE A 211 -6.99 5.27 -10.48
C ILE A 211 -8.10 5.76 -9.52
N GLU A 212 -9.34 5.35 -9.76
CA GLU A 212 -10.51 5.70 -8.94
C GLU A 212 -10.32 5.29 -7.46
N MET A 213 -9.81 4.09 -7.22
CA MET A 213 -9.59 3.62 -5.85
C MET A 213 -8.45 4.41 -5.17
N VAL A 214 -7.39 4.75 -5.91
CA VAL A 214 -6.28 5.56 -5.42
C VAL A 214 -6.75 6.98 -5.12
N GLU A 215 -7.56 7.58 -5.99
CA GLU A 215 -8.16 8.89 -5.79
C GLU A 215 -9.07 8.92 -4.58
N LYS A 216 -9.94 7.92 -4.40
CA LYS A 216 -10.82 7.82 -3.23
C LYS A 216 -10.03 7.81 -1.92
N ILE A 217 -8.94 7.03 -1.87
CA ILE A 217 -8.08 7.00 -0.67
C ILE A 217 -7.26 8.28 -0.54
N SER A 218 -6.71 8.80 -1.63
CA SER A 218 -5.94 10.04 -1.62
C SER A 218 -6.79 11.18 -1.12
N CYS A 219 -8.03 11.29 -1.57
CA CYS A 219 -9.02 12.24 -1.06
C CYS A 219 -9.29 12.02 0.44
N ALA A 220 -9.58 10.79 0.87
CA ALA A 220 -9.82 10.47 2.29
C ALA A 220 -8.62 10.78 3.21
N ILE A 221 -7.40 10.61 2.71
CA ILE A 221 -6.14 10.91 3.41
C ILE A 221 -5.78 12.41 3.33
N GLN A 222 -5.93 13.06 2.17
CA GLN A 222 -5.59 14.46 1.89
C GLN A 222 -6.61 15.45 2.46
N LEU A 223 -7.92 15.15 2.49
CA LEU A 223 -8.90 15.93 3.29
C LEU A 223 -8.45 16.07 4.74
N LYS A 224 -7.58 15.14 5.15
CA LYS A 224 -6.97 15.12 6.44
C LYS A 224 -5.45 15.28 6.34
N LYS A 225 -4.89 16.09 5.42
CA LYS A 225 -3.44 16.45 5.33
C LYS A 225 -2.87 16.95 6.68
N ARG A 226 -3.73 17.53 7.52
CA ARG A 226 -3.47 17.85 8.93
C ARG A 226 -3.09 16.63 9.79
N ILE A 227 -3.48 15.41 9.42
CA ILE A 227 -3.10 14.13 10.05
C ILE A 227 -1.60 13.92 9.95
N PHE A 228 -1.05 13.94 8.73
CA PHE A 228 0.38 13.65 8.53
C PHE A 228 1.24 14.73 9.16
N LEU A 229 0.82 15.99 9.08
CA LEU A 229 1.51 17.09 9.76
C LEU A 229 1.47 16.97 11.29
N LYS A 230 0.35 16.51 11.87
CA LYS A 230 0.25 16.24 13.31
C LYS A 230 1.08 15.03 13.75
N ILE A 231 1.09 13.93 12.98
CA ILE A 231 1.90 12.74 13.29
C ILE A 231 3.40 13.06 13.21
N LEU A 232 3.80 13.92 12.27
CA LEU A 232 5.20 14.32 12.10
C LEU A 232 5.64 15.44 13.06
N ASN A 233 4.79 15.89 13.99
CA ASN A 233 5.03 17.08 14.84
C ASN A 233 5.45 18.33 14.03
N LEU A 234 4.95 18.46 12.80
CA LEU A 234 5.20 19.60 11.90
C LEU A 234 4.03 20.61 11.93
N ALA A 235 3.15 20.54 12.92
CA ALA A 235 1.96 21.38 13.08
C ALA A 235 1.92 22.04 14.46
#